data_AF-A0A7C1SRW6-F1
#
_entry.id   AF-A0A7C1SRW6-F1
#
_cell.length_a   1.000
_cell.length_b   1.000
_cell.length_c   1.000
_cell.angle_alpha   90.00
_cell.angle_beta   90.00
_cell.angle_gamma   90.00
#
_symmetry.space_group_name_H-M   'P 1'
#
loop_
_entity.id
_entity.type
_entity.pdbx_description
1 polymer ?
#
loop_
_entity_poly.entity_id
_entity_poly.type
_entity_poly.pdbx_seq_one_letter_code
_entity_poly.pdbx_strand_id
1 'polypeptide(L)'
;MSMTSNAANVAVCNQSLGLLGASEITVGGTTDQNHIYCTTFFDDARDEILAAHRWNYAKKRAFALETTKPLFGYDNAFTYFTDAIKVWGIDEAPEAVWELEGALILTDHGDRPKAWKTAEIYIVNDYVKVTPDTWATGVAVIDGQYLLSGDLIYEVLVSHTTDTIAADVTANNLISRGEGSEGTYLIAVAHTSDTVAADIAAGNLTPAGGDSEVLAVEYVYQRTDVDAWPISARQSLVINLARMLAPAIKQNEEASLNLQTMLYGGPKTTGYIALARTIDAQEGGPMSVTTRTLLTSRRSRRGYYS
;
A
#
# COMPACT_ATOMS: atom_id res chain seq x y z
N MET A 1 -1.80 12.25 -12.03
CA MET A 1 -2.50 12.47 -13.32
C MET A 1 -3.84 13.09 -12.98
N SER A 2 -4.17 14.27 -13.52
CA SER A 2 -5.43 14.95 -13.16
C SER A 2 -6.64 14.10 -13.56
N MET A 3 -7.68 14.07 -12.74
CA MET A 3 -8.96 13.40 -13.02
C MET A 3 -9.46 13.71 -14.45
N THR A 4 -9.24 14.95 -14.87
CA THR A 4 -9.80 15.63 -16.03
C THR A 4 -9.23 15.19 -17.38
N SER A 5 -8.06 14.55 -17.38
CA SER A 5 -7.41 14.00 -18.58
C SER A 5 -7.77 12.54 -18.85
N ASN A 6 -8.53 11.89 -17.96
CA ASN A 6 -8.89 10.48 -18.08
C ASN A 6 -10.37 10.32 -18.48
N ALA A 7 -10.62 9.68 -19.64
CA ALA A 7 -11.96 9.42 -20.15
C ALA A 7 -12.83 8.60 -19.19
N ALA A 8 -12.24 7.66 -18.45
CA ALA A 8 -12.93 6.85 -17.44
C ALA A 8 -13.53 7.70 -16.32
N ASN A 9 -12.71 8.61 -15.79
CA ASN A 9 -13.08 9.48 -14.69
C ASN A 9 -14.13 10.49 -15.14
N VAL A 10 -13.98 11.03 -16.36
CA VAL A 10 -14.98 11.91 -16.97
C VAL A 10 -16.31 11.17 -17.19
N ALA A 11 -16.30 9.90 -17.59
CA ALA A 11 -17.51 9.10 -17.72
C ALA A 11 -18.24 8.93 -16.38
N VAL A 12 -17.51 8.65 -15.29
CA VAL A 12 -18.07 8.59 -13.92
C VAL A 12 -18.65 9.94 -13.49
N CYS A 13 -17.96 11.03 -13.80
CA CYS A 13 -18.46 12.39 -13.55
C CYS A 13 -19.76 12.66 -14.31
N ASN A 14 -19.81 12.35 -15.61
CA ASN A 14 -21.00 12.54 -16.44
C ASN A 14 -22.19 11.70 -15.97
N GLN A 15 -21.95 10.45 -15.55
CA GLN A 15 -23.00 9.63 -14.94
C GLN A 15 -23.53 10.26 -13.64
N SER A 16 -22.64 10.82 -12.82
CA SER A 16 -23.00 11.50 -11.57
C SER A 16 -23.80 12.79 -11.82
N LEU A 17 -23.37 13.59 -12.80
CA LEU A 17 -24.07 14.79 -13.26
C LEU A 17 -25.44 14.44 -13.86
N GLY A 18 -25.54 13.33 -14.58
CA GLY A 18 -26.79 12.80 -15.13
C GLY A 18 -27.81 12.45 -14.04
N LEU A 19 -27.38 11.86 -12.92
CA LEU A 19 -28.26 11.63 -11.75
C LEU A 19 -28.81 12.94 -11.17
N LEU A 20 -28.05 14.02 -11.29
CA LEU A 20 -28.46 15.36 -10.91
C LEU A 20 -29.15 16.11 -12.06
N GLY A 21 -29.29 15.55 -13.26
CA GLY A 21 -29.83 16.27 -14.43
C GLY A 21 -29.05 17.54 -14.79
N ALA A 22 -27.74 17.54 -14.57
CA ALA A 22 -26.83 18.61 -14.97
C ALA A 22 -26.18 18.31 -16.33
N SER A 23 -25.66 19.34 -17.00
CA SER A 23 -24.97 19.19 -18.29
C SER A 23 -23.66 18.41 -18.16
N GLU A 24 -23.40 17.54 -19.13
CA GLU A 24 -22.17 16.75 -19.22
C GLU A 24 -20.93 17.64 -19.45
N ILE A 25 -19.78 17.11 -19.06
CA ILE A 25 -18.46 17.68 -19.30
C ILE A 25 -17.69 16.87 -20.35
N THR A 26 -16.74 17.52 -21.01
CA THR A 26 -15.86 16.91 -22.00
C THR A 26 -14.47 16.65 -21.44
N VAL A 27 -13.77 15.67 -22.00
CA VAL A 27 -12.38 15.36 -21.62
C VAL A 27 -11.49 16.55 -21.96
N GLY A 28 -10.65 16.97 -21.01
CA GLY A 28 -9.77 18.12 -21.19
C GLY A 28 -10.45 19.49 -21.12
N GLY A 29 -11.77 19.55 -20.89
CA GLY A 29 -12.41 20.79 -20.41
C GLY A 29 -11.74 21.23 -19.11
N THR A 30 -11.71 22.52 -18.78
CA THR A 30 -11.09 23.00 -17.52
C THR A 30 -11.83 24.18 -16.88
N THR A 31 -12.60 24.93 -17.67
CA THR A 31 -13.24 26.18 -17.23
C THR A 31 -14.70 26.04 -16.84
N ASP A 32 -15.36 24.94 -17.22
CA ASP A 32 -16.77 24.73 -16.93
C ASP A 32 -17.00 24.52 -15.43
N GLN A 33 -18.05 25.12 -14.88
CA GLN A 33 -18.34 25.03 -13.44
C GLN A 33 -18.49 23.57 -12.97
N ASN A 34 -19.18 22.73 -13.75
CA ASN A 34 -19.33 21.30 -13.46
C ASN A 34 -17.98 20.58 -13.47
N HIS A 35 -17.07 21.01 -14.34
CA HIS A 35 -15.74 20.45 -14.43
C HIS A 35 -14.91 20.74 -13.16
N ILE A 36 -14.97 21.97 -12.68
CA ILE A 36 -14.33 22.39 -11.42
C ILE A 36 -14.90 21.58 -10.25
N TYR A 37 -16.23 21.46 -10.16
CA TYR A 37 -16.86 20.68 -9.10
C TYR A 37 -16.47 19.21 -9.14
N CYS A 38 -16.54 18.58 -10.31
CA CYS A 38 -16.11 17.19 -10.46
C CYS A 38 -14.64 17.01 -10.04
N THR A 39 -13.74 17.90 -10.48
CA THR A 39 -12.32 17.82 -10.10
C THR A 39 -12.11 17.97 -8.60
N THR A 40 -12.90 18.83 -7.95
CA THR A 40 -12.80 19.09 -6.51
C THR A 40 -13.23 17.88 -5.67
N PHE A 41 -14.34 17.22 -6.04
CA PHE A 41 -14.94 16.17 -5.21
C PHE A 41 -14.58 14.74 -5.63
N PHE A 42 -13.96 14.53 -6.80
CA PHE A 42 -13.74 13.19 -7.33
C PHE A 42 -12.83 12.34 -6.43
N ASP A 43 -11.70 12.89 -6.01
CA ASP A 43 -10.72 12.17 -5.21
C ASP A 43 -11.31 11.81 -3.83
N ASP A 44 -12.01 12.75 -3.18
CA ASP A 44 -12.72 12.50 -1.93
C ASP A 44 -13.80 11.41 -2.08
N ALA A 45 -14.59 11.46 -3.16
CA ALA A 45 -15.64 10.48 -3.42
C ALA A 45 -15.05 9.08 -3.68
N ARG A 46 -13.90 9.00 -4.37
CA ARG A 46 -13.16 7.75 -4.62
C ARG A 46 -12.63 7.18 -3.32
N ASP A 47 -11.95 8.00 -2.53
CA ASP A 47 -11.25 7.57 -1.33
C ASP A 47 -12.24 7.14 -0.24
N GLU A 48 -13.41 7.80 -0.14
CA GLU A 48 -14.50 7.36 0.74
C GLU A 48 -15.04 5.97 0.36
N ILE A 49 -15.20 5.69 -0.94
CA ILE A 49 -15.65 4.37 -1.39
C ILE A 49 -14.59 3.30 -1.12
N LEU A 50 -13.32 3.59 -1.39
CA LEU A 50 -12.21 2.68 -1.09
C LEU A 50 -12.10 2.40 0.42
N ALA A 51 -12.27 3.42 1.27
CA ALA A 51 -12.23 3.27 2.73
C ALA A 51 -13.40 2.46 3.30
N ALA A 52 -14.50 2.34 2.56
CA ALA A 52 -15.73 1.73 3.04
C ALA A 52 -15.66 0.21 3.18
N HIS A 53 -14.70 -0.48 2.56
CA HIS A 53 -14.58 -1.94 2.62
C HIS A 53 -13.16 -2.42 2.30
N ARG A 54 -12.82 -3.64 2.71
CA ARG A 54 -11.60 -4.33 2.28
C ARG A 54 -11.80 -4.91 0.87
N TRP A 55 -11.87 -4.02 -0.11
CA TRP A 55 -12.12 -4.39 -1.49
C TRP A 55 -11.01 -5.28 -2.05
N ASN A 56 -11.36 -6.45 -2.60
CA ASN A 56 -10.38 -7.36 -3.19
C ASN A 56 -9.61 -6.72 -4.35
N TYR A 57 -10.29 -5.92 -5.19
CA TYR A 57 -9.67 -5.25 -6.33
C TYR A 57 -8.72 -4.10 -5.93
N ALA A 58 -8.83 -3.56 -4.73
CA ALA A 58 -7.98 -2.46 -4.25
C ALA A 58 -7.11 -2.87 -3.04
N LYS A 59 -6.91 -4.18 -2.86
CA LYS A 59 -6.09 -4.75 -1.79
C LYS A 59 -4.63 -4.87 -2.22
N LYS A 60 -3.71 -4.52 -1.33
CA LYS A 60 -2.27 -4.64 -1.52
C LYS A 60 -1.61 -5.21 -0.26
N ARG A 61 -0.49 -5.90 -0.48
CA ARG A 61 0.40 -6.43 0.57
C ARG A 61 1.77 -5.83 0.37
N ALA A 62 2.39 -5.37 1.45
CA ALA A 62 3.75 -4.84 1.43
C ALA A 62 4.40 -4.98 2.81
N PHE A 63 5.72 -4.84 2.84
CA PHE A 63 6.46 -4.72 4.10
C PHE A 63 6.63 -3.25 4.45
N ALA A 64 6.30 -2.88 5.67
CA ALA A 64 6.61 -1.58 6.26
C ALA A 64 7.93 -1.68 7.02
N LEU A 65 8.77 -0.66 6.92
CA LEU A 65 10.05 -0.61 7.63
C LEU A 65 9.89 0.09 8.97
N GLU A 66 10.59 -0.41 9.99
CA GLU A 66 10.66 0.23 11.30
C GLU A 66 11.29 1.63 11.17
N THR A 67 10.80 2.55 11.99
CA THR A 67 11.25 3.94 12.04
C THR A 67 11.88 4.27 13.38
N THR A 68 11.33 5.25 14.09
CA THR A 68 11.75 5.60 15.45
C THR A 68 10.82 4.91 16.42
N LYS A 69 11.39 4.27 17.44
CA LYS A 69 10.60 3.63 18.50
C LYS A 69 9.66 4.64 19.17
N PRO A 70 8.43 4.23 19.49
CA PRO A 70 7.49 5.08 20.21
C PRO A 70 8.03 5.41 21.60
N LEU A 71 7.60 6.54 22.16
CA LEU A 71 8.07 6.99 23.49
C LEU A 71 7.59 6.08 24.62
N PHE A 72 6.41 5.47 24.48
CA PHE A 72 5.80 4.56 25.44
C PHE A 72 4.70 3.73 24.76
N GLY A 73 4.22 2.69 25.45
CA GLY A 73 3.12 1.85 24.98
C GLY A 73 3.66 0.67 24.19
N TYR A 74 3.74 0.84 22.86
CA TYR A 74 4.17 -0.20 21.93
C TYR A 74 5.70 -0.35 21.88
N ASP A 75 6.18 -1.50 21.40
CA ASP A 75 7.62 -1.72 21.22
C ASP A 75 8.16 -1.12 19.91
N ASN A 76 7.36 -1.14 18.84
CA ASN A 76 7.77 -0.77 17.48
C ASN A 76 6.84 0.25 16.80
N ALA A 77 7.40 1.00 15.84
CA ALA A 77 6.63 1.89 14.96
C ALA A 77 7.13 1.82 13.51
N PHE A 78 6.22 1.60 12.58
CA PHE A 78 6.51 1.36 11.16
C PHE A 78 5.95 2.48 10.27
N THR A 79 6.62 2.73 9.14
CA THR A 79 6.18 3.72 8.14
C THR A 79 4.79 3.39 7.59
N TYR A 80 3.90 4.38 7.53
CA TYR A 80 2.65 4.26 6.78
C TYR A 80 2.87 4.46 5.28
N PHE A 81 2.16 3.69 4.44
CA PHE A 81 2.29 3.79 2.98
C PHE A 81 1.56 5.01 2.44
N THR A 82 2.20 5.79 1.56
CA THR A 82 1.61 7.01 1.00
C THR A 82 0.40 6.75 0.10
N ASP A 83 0.29 5.55 -0.47
CA ASP A 83 -0.84 5.12 -1.29
C ASP A 83 -1.90 4.36 -0.49
N ALA A 84 -1.75 4.17 0.83
CA ALA A 84 -2.74 3.47 1.64
C ALA A 84 -3.93 4.38 1.97
N ILE A 85 -5.14 3.89 1.68
CA ILE A 85 -6.39 4.51 2.12
C ILE A 85 -6.72 4.08 3.54
N LYS A 86 -6.55 2.78 3.84
CA LYS A 86 -6.69 2.26 5.21
C LYS A 86 -6.05 0.88 5.33
N VAL A 87 -5.42 0.64 6.46
CA VAL A 87 -4.78 -0.62 6.85
C VAL A 87 -5.83 -1.56 7.46
N TRP A 88 -5.75 -2.85 7.15
CA TRP A 88 -6.72 -3.86 7.61
C TRP A 88 -6.13 -5.00 8.40
N GLY A 89 -4.86 -5.31 8.20
CA GLY A 89 -4.20 -6.39 8.90
C GLY A 89 -2.70 -6.20 8.88
N ILE A 90 -2.07 -6.74 9.92
CA ILE A 90 -0.62 -6.77 10.07
C ILE A 90 -0.19 -8.20 10.38
N ASP A 91 1.07 -8.50 10.10
CA ASP A 91 1.80 -9.72 10.51
C ASP A 91 1.10 -11.06 10.19
N GLU A 92 0.23 -11.05 9.17
CA GLU A 92 -0.67 -12.18 8.85
C GLU A 92 -1.52 -12.68 10.05
N ALA A 93 -1.56 -11.92 11.14
CA ALA A 93 -2.16 -12.27 12.42
C ALA A 93 -3.43 -11.43 12.64
N PRO A 94 -4.63 -12.00 12.47
CA PRO A 94 -5.88 -11.26 12.61
C PRO A 94 -6.14 -10.72 14.02
N GLU A 95 -5.49 -11.29 15.03
CA GLU A 95 -5.55 -10.88 16.44
C GLU A 95 -4.45 -9.89 16.87
N ALA A 96 -3.53 -9.53 15.97
CA ALA A 96 -2.45 -8.62 16.30
C ALA A 96 -3.03 -7.26 16.77
N VAL A 97 -2.47 -6.74 17.87
CA VAL A 97 -2.88 -5.45 18.43
C VAL A 97 -2.03 -4.36 17.77
N TRP A 98 -2.68 -3.38 17.16
CA TRP A 98 -2.00 -2.27 16.51
C TRP A 98 -2.85 -1.01 16.53
N GLU A 99 -2.17 0.13 16.39
CA GLU A 99 -2.78 1.45 16.33
C GLU A 99 -2.17 2.26 15.17
N LEU A 100 -2.95 3.20 14.63
CA LEU A 100 -2.45 4.21 13.72
C LEU A 100 -2.30 5.52 14.49
N GLU A 101 -1.08 6.01 14.60
CA GLU A 101 -0.79 7.33 15.18
C GLU A 101 -0.11 8.21 14.13
N GLY A 102 -0.81 9.24 13.66
CA GLY A 102 -0.33 10.08 12.57
C GLY A 102 -0.08 9.28 11.29
N ALA A 103 1.18 9.22 10.86
CA ALA A 103 1.64 8.47 9.68
C ALA A 103 2.47 7.24 10.07
N LEU A 104 2.23 6.66 11.25
CA LEU A 104 2.91 5.48 11.76
C LEU A 104 1.93 4.37 12.15
N ILE A 105 2.39 3.13 11.97
CA ILE A 105 1.72 1.92 12.44
C ILE A 105 2.45 1.47 13.71
N LEU A 106 1.79 1.56 14.87
CA LEU A 106 2.35 1.18 16.15
C LEU A 106 1.88 -0.22 16.52
N THR A 107 2.81 -1.07 16.93
CA THR A 107 2.52 -2.46 17.30
C THR A 107 3.70 -3.04 18.10
N ASP A 108 3.44 -4.11 18.86
CA ASP A 108 4.49 -4.91 19.50
C ASP A 108 5.05 -5.99 18.56
N HIS A 109 4.45 -6.13 17.37
CA HIS A 109 4.91 -7.06 16.34
C HIS A 109 6.04 -6.46 15.51
N GLY A 110 6.80 -7.33 14.87
CA GLY A 110 7.94 -6.99 14.02
C GLY A 110 8.79 -8.22 13.79
N ASP A 111 9.22 -8.41 12.55
CA ASP A 111 10.10 -9.50 12.18
C ASP A 111 11.42 -8.95 11.63
N ARG A 112 12.50 -9.67 11.92
CA ARG A 112 13.77 -9.37 11.27
C ARG A 112 13.73 -9.82 9.81
N PRO A 113 14.19 -8.97 8.87
CA PRO A 113 14.28 -9.35 7.46
C PRO A 113 15.07 -10.64 7.24
N LYS A 114 14.83 -11.28 6.10
CA LYS A 114 15.56 -12.48 5.72
C LYS A 114 17.04 -12.16 5.49
N ALA A 115 17.92 -13.04 5.98
CA ALA A 115 19.36 -12.92 5.71
C ALA A 115 19.66 -13.05 4.21
N TRP A 116 20.50 -12.15 3.70
CA TRP A 116 20.96 -12.16 2.31
C TRP A 116 21.71 -13.45 1.97
N LYS A 117 21.43 -13.98 0.77
CA LYS A 117 22.11 -15.14 0.20
C LYS A 117 22.31 -14.90 -1.29
N THR A 118 23.46 -15.32 -1.79
CA THR A 118 23.77 -15.26 -3.23
C THR A 118 23.04 -16.36 -3.99
N ALA A 119 22.78 -16.14 -5.28
CA ALA A 119 22.09 -17.07 -6.19
C ALA A 119 20.66 -17.44 -5.76
N GLU A 120 20.03 -16.61 -4.91
CA GLU A 120 18.62 -16.69 -4.54
C GLU A 120 17.80 -15.65 -5.30
N ILE A 121 16.56 -16.01 -5.67
CA ILE A 121 15.65 -15.09 -6.34
C ILE A 121 14.96 -14.22 -5.29
N TYR A 122 15.08 -12.91 -5.46
CA TYR A 122 14.43 -11.91 -4.62
C TYR A 122 13.36 -11.16 -5.41
N ILE A 123 12.32 -10.73 -4.70
CA ILE A 123 11.20 -9.97 -5.26
C ILE A 123 11.30 -8.50 -4.87
N VAL A 124 10.78 -7.63 -5.73
CA VAL A 124 10.77 -6.19 -5.49
C VAL A 124 9.93 -5.82 -4.25
N ASN A 125 10.36 -4.81 -3.51
CA ASN A 125 9.76 -4.31 -2.26
C ASN A 125 9.80 -5.27 -1.07
N ASP A 126 10.64 -6.31 -1.14
CA ASP A 126 11.01 -7.12 0.01
C ASP A 126 12.26 -6.51 0.68
N TYR A 127 12.52 -6.90 1.92
CA TYR A 127 13.67 -6.45 2.70
C TYR A 127 14.58 -7.62 3.05
N VAL A 128 15.88 -7.34 3.04
CA VAL A 128 16.92 -8.29 3.39
C VAL A 128 17.89 -7.66 4.37
N LYS A 129 18.47 -8.50 5.21
CA LYS A 129 19.53 -8.09 6.13
C LYS A 129 20.86 -8.66 5.70
N VAL A 130 21.90 -7.86 5.85
CA VAL A 130 23.28 -8.19 5.49
C VAL A 130 24.16 -7.90 6.71
N THR A 131 25.05 -8.83 7.05
CA THR A 131 26.16 -8.53 7.97
C THR A 131 27.17 -7.65 7.25
N PRO A 132 27.37 -6.38 7.65
CA PRO A 132 28.26 -5.47 6.95
C PRO A 132 29.73 -5.89 7.09
N ASP A 133 30.56 -5.46 6.14
CA ASP A 133 32.01 -5.65 6.25
C ASP A 133 32.56 -4.82 7.41
N THR A 134 33.52 -5.38 8.17
CA THR A 134 34.18 -4.62 9.23
C THR A 134 35.04 -3.50 8.65
N TRP A 135 34.94 -2.30 9.22
CA TRP A 135 35.69 -1.13 8.81
C TRP A 135 37.19 -1.41 8.78
N ALA A 136 37.82 -1.05 7.67
CA ALA A 136 39.27 -1.04 7.51
C ALA A 136 39.66 0.17 6.66
N THR A 137 40.80 0.79 7.00
CA THR A 137 41.36 1.93 6.26
C THR A 137 42.01 1.48 4.95
N GLY A 138 41.90 2.26 3.88
CA GLY A 138 42.53 1.98 2.59
C GLY A 138 41.77 0.97 1.73
N VAL A 139 40.48 0.73 2.01
CA VAL A 139 39.63 -0.20 1.28
C VAL A 139 38.72 0.58 0.33
N ALA A 140 38.60 0.11 -0.92
CA ALA A 140 37.66 0.70 -1.87
C ALA A 140 36.23 0.26 -1.52
N VAL A 141 35.34 1.23 -1.36
CA VAL A 141 33.93 1.03 -1.01
C VAL A 141 33.04 1.75 -2.02
N ILE A 142 31.81 1.26 -2.15
CA ILE A 142 30.83 1.81 -3.09
C ILE A 142 29.71 2.53 -2.37
N ASP A 143 29.13 3.53 -3.03
CA ASP A 143 27.88 4.16 -2.61
C ASP A 143 26.79 3.11 -2.33
N GLY A 144 26.12 3.26 -1.19
CA GLY A 144 25.11 2.35 -0.67
C GLY A 144 25.64 1.15 0.11
N GLN A 145 26.95 0.97 0.26
CA GLN A 145 27.48 -0.12 1.08
C GLN A 145 27.39 0.20 2.58
N TYR A 146 27.04 -0.80 3.40
CA TYR A 146 27.18 -0.71 4.85
C TYR A 146 28.53 -1.23 5.33
N LEU A 147 29.07 -0.58 6.36
CA LEU A 147 30.31 -0.94 7.05
C LEU A 147 30.08 -0.94 8.57
N LEU A 148 30.75 -1.83 9.29
CA LEU A 148 30.63 -1.97 10.74
C LEU A 148 31.90 -1.50 11.45
N SER A 149 31.76 -0.62 12.44
CA SER A 149 32.86 -0.23 13.34
C SER A 149 32.44 -0.38 14.79
N GLY A 150 32.90 -1.45 15.44
CA GLY A 150 32.37 -1.84 16.74
C GLY A 150 30.91 -2.25 16.58
N ASP A 151 30.02 -1.58 17.30
CA ASP A 151 28.57 -1.81 17.23
C ASP A 151 27.86 -0.76 16.38
N LEU A 152 28.57 0.14 15.70
CA LEU A 152 27.98 1.20 14.87
C LEU A 152 28.01 0.82 13.39
N ILE A 153 26.85 0.94 12.74
CA ILE A 153 26.69 0.75 11.30
C ILE A 153 26.84 2.09 10.60
N TYR A 154 27.67 2.13 9.56
CA TYR A 154 27.87 3.28 8.69
C TYR A 154 27.39 2.95 7.28
N GLU A 155 26.67 3.87 6.67
CA GLU A 155 26.36 3.84 5.24
C GLU A 155 27.36 4.68 4.47
N VAL A 156 27.86 4.12 3.38
CA VAL A 156 28.68 4.83 2.40
C VAL A 156 27.77 5.63 1.48
N LEU A 157 27.96 6.95 1.44
CA LEU A 157 27.17 7.89 0.63
C LEU A 157 27.82 8.20 -0.72
N VAL A 158 29.12 7.94 -0.83
CA VAL A 158 29.92 8.23 -2.03
C VAL A 158 30.97 7.14 -2.17
N SER A 159 31.12 6.56 -3.36
CA SER A 159 32.21 5.61 -3.63
C SER A 159 33.58 6.27 -3.44
N HIS A 160 34.40 5.73 -2.54
CA HIS A 160 35.72 6.27 -2.19
C HIS A 160 36.65 5.16 -1.69
N THR A 161 37.89 5.52 -1.34
CA THR A 161 38.78 4.66 -0.56
C THR A 161 38.74 5.14 0.88
N THR A 162 38.38 4.25 1.81
CA THR A 162 38.20 4.59 3.23
C THR A 162 39.47 5.15 3.86
N ASP A 163 39.32 6.13 4.74
CA ASP A 163 40.36 6.67 5.61
C ASP A 163 39.99 6.35 7.08
N THR A 164 40.29 7.24 8.03
CA THR A 164 39.70 7.19 9.37
C THR A 164 38.23 7.57 9.29
N ILE A 165 37.39 6.91 10.10
CA ILE A 165 35.94 7.19 10.17
C ILE A 165 35.67 8.68 10.39
N ALA A 166 36.44 9.34 11.25
CA ALA A 166 36.29 10.77 11.52
C ALA A 166 36.52 11.64 10.27
N ALA A 167 37.52 11.29 9.45
CA ALA A 167 37.80 11.99 8.20
C ALA A 167 36.66 11.78 7.18
N ASP A 168 36.21 10.54 7.01
CA ASP A 168 35.16 10.20 6.05
C ASP A 168 33.79 10.78 6.43
N VAL A 169 33.45 10.78 7.72
CA VAL A 169 32.24 11.47 8.22
C VAL A 169 32.34 12.98 8.00
N THR A 170 33.50 13.59 8.27
CA THR A 170 33.70 15.04 8.04
C THR A 170 33.61 15.41 6.56
N ALA A 171 34.04 14.50 5.67
CA ALA A 171 33.94 14.65 4.23
C ALA A 171 32.52 14.38 3.68
N ASN A 172 31.56 13.98 4.52
CA ASN A 172 30.24 13.47 4.13
C ASN A 172 30.29 12.23 3.22
N ASN A 173 31.36 11.44 3.31
CA ASN A 173 31.44 10.15 2.64
C ASN A 173 30.61 9.07 3.35
N LEU A 174 30.32 9.27 4.64
CA LEU A 174 29.59 8.34 5.49
C LEU A 174 28.52 9.02 6.34
N ILE A 175 27.50 8.24 6.69
CA ILE A 175 26.54 8.58 7.76
C ILE A 175 26.36 7.39 8.70
N SER A 176 26.23 7.65 9.99
CA SER A 176 25.87 6.62 10.97
C SER A 176 24.38 6.25 10.84
N ARG A 177 24.09 4.96 10.80
CA ARG A 177 22.74 4.38 10.82
C ARG A 177 22.34 3.85 12.19
N GLY A 178 23.12 4.16 13.22
CA GLY A 178 22.87 3.76 14.60
C GLY A 178 23.65 2.51 15.02
N GLU A 179 23.29 2.00 16.19
CA GLU A 179 23.89 0.79 16.76
C GLU A 179 23.22 -0.47 16.19
N GLY A 180 23.99 -1.52 15.95
CA GLY A 180 23.52 -2.79 15.42
C GLY A 180 24.63 -3.64 14.80
N SER A 181 24.27 -4.86 14.39
CA SER A 181 25.21 -5.79 13.74
C SER A 181 24.81 -6.21 12.33
N GLU A 182 23.62 -5.82 11.88
CA GLU A 182 23.04 -6.17 10.58
C GLU A 182 22.51 -4.89 9.93
N GLY A 183 22.79 -4.68 8.65
CA GLY A 183 22.23 -3.58 7.87
C GLY A 183 21.07 -4.05 7.00
N THR A 184 19.99 -3.28 6.95
CA THR A 184 18.79 -3.61 6.18
C THR A 184 18.80 -2.90 4.83
N TYR A 185 18.55 -3.69 3.77
CA TYR A 185 18.39 -3.24 2.39
C TYR A 185 16.97 -3.51 1.88
N LEU A 186 16.47 -2.59 1.06
CA LEU A 186 15.31 -2.75 0.22
C LEU A 186 15.72 -3.40 -1.11
N ILE A 187 14.95 -4.38 -1.57
CA ILE A 187 15.09 -4.94 -2.92
C ILE A 187 14.33 -4.03 -3.88
N ALA A 188 15.08 -3.22 -4.63
CA ALA A 188 14.54 -2.23 -5.56
C ALA A 188 14.05 -2.87 -6.87
N VAL A 189 14.67 -3.99 -7.28
CA VAL A 189 14.33 -4.70 -8.52
C VAL A 189 14.31 -6.20 -8.25
N ALA A 190 13.33 -6.92 -8.80
CA ALA A 190 13.32 -8.38 -8.72
C ALA A 190 14.46 -8.96 -9.57
N HIS A 191 15.31 -9.78 -8.97
CA HIS A 191 16.52 -10.30 -9.59
C HIS A 191 16.96 -11.62 -8.95
N THR A 192 17.88 -12.32 -9.61
CA THR A 192 18.66 -13.39 -8.98
C THR A 192 19.90 -12.74 -8.39
N SER A 193 20.08 -12.87 -7.08
CA SER A 193 21.16 -12.24 -6.33
C SER A 193 22.56 -12.71 -6.72
N ASP A 194 23.50 -11.79 -6.59
CA ASP A 194 24.95 -11.97 -6.62
C ASP A 194 25.52 -11.46 -5.27
N THR A 195 26.79 -11.06 -5.24
CA THR A 195 27.38 -10.37 -4.09
C THR A 195 26.64 -9.07 -3.80
N VAL A 196 26.57 -8.70 -2.52
CA VAL A 196 25.92 -7.46 -2.07
C VAL A 196 26.44 -6.25 -2.83
N ALA A 197 27.76 -6.14 -3.01
CA ALA A 197 28.37 -5.03 -3.74
C ALA A 197 27.96 -4.99 -5.23
N ALA A 198 27.86 -6.15 -5.89
CA ALA A 198 27.43 -6.22 -7.29
C ALA A 198 25.96 -5.81 -7.44
N ASP A 199 25.09 -6.25 -6.52
CA ASP A 199 23.66 -5.93 -6.56
C ASP A 199 23.37 -4.47 -6.16
N ILE A 200 24.16 -3.87 -5.27
CA ILE A 200 24.13 -2.42 -5.03
C ILE A 200 24.53 -1.68 -6.31
N ALA A 201 25.66 -2.04 -6.93
CA ALA A 201 26.14 -1.39 -8.16
C ALA A 201 25.18 -1.53 -9.35
N ALA A 202 24.41 -2.63 -9.40
CA ALA A 202 23.37 -2.85 -10.39
C ALA A 202 22.05 -2.09 -10.09
N GLY A 203 21.92 -1.47 -8.92
CA GLY A 203 20.69 -0.81 -8.47
C GLY A 203 19.60 -1.79 -8.02
N ASN A 204 19.97 -3.03 -7.72
CA ASN A 204 19.05 -4.06 -7.24
C ASN A 204 18.77 -3.93 -5.74
N LEU A 205 19.74 -3.41 -4.97
CA LEU A 205 19.63 -3.15 -3.54
C LEU A 205 19.74 -1.66 -3.25
N THR A 206 18.95 -1.19 -2.28
CA THR A 206 19.01 0.18 -1.77
C THR A 206 19.10 0.16 -0.25
N PRO A 207 20.03 0.92 0.37
CA PRO A 207 20.07 1.09 1.83
C PRO A 207 18.72 1.54 2.37
N ALA A 208 18.20 0.82 3.36
CA ALA A 208 16.89 1.12 3.96
C ALA A 208 16.99 1.51 5.44
N GLY A 209 17.94 0.95 6.17
CA GLY A 209 18.17 1.25 7.58
C GLY A 209 19.32 0.44 8.17
N GLY A 210 19.62 0.67 9.45
CA GLY A 210 20.53 -0.17 10.23
C GLY A 210 19.90 -1.53 10.55
N ASP A 211 19.98 -1.94 11.81
CA ASP A 211 19.38 -3.19 12.32
C ASP A 211 17.87 -2.99 12.56
N SER A 212 17.13 -2.80 11.46
CA SER A 212 15.71 -2.43 11.46
C SER A 212 14.79 -3.63 11.26
N GLU A 213 13.67 -3.64 11.98
CA GLU A 213 12.60 -4.62 11.79
C GLU A 213 11.68 -4.26 10.62
N VAL A 214 10.93 -5.25 10.13
CA VAL A 214 9.90 -5.09 9.10
C VAL A 214 8.58 -5.70 9.55
N LEU A 215 7.50 -5.11 9.07
CA LEU A 215 6.14 -5.55 9.37
C LEU A 215 5.41 -5.90 8.08
N ALA A 216 4.87 -7.11 7.97
CA ALA A 216 3.96 -7.44 6.89
C ALA A 216 2.63 -6.68 7.08
N VAL A 217 2.19 -5.91 6.09
CA VAL A 217 0.97 -5.11 6.17
C VAL A 217 0.06 -5.39 4.99
N GLU A 218 -1.22 -5.54 5.28
CA GLU A 218 -2.27 -5.58 4.29
C GLU A 218 -3.16 -4.34 4.39
N TYR A 219 -3.33 -3.65 3.27
CA TYR A 219 -4.08 -2.40 3.20
C TYR A 219 -4.88 -2.28 1.91
N VAL A 220 -5.85 -1.38 1.94
CA VAL A 220 -6.54 -0.91 0.73
C VAL A 220 -5.73 0.26 0.19
N TYR A 221 -5.29 0.19 -1.07
CA TYR A 221 -4.53 1.25 -1.71
C TYR A 221 -5.44 2.19 -2.53
N GLN A 222 -4.97 3.41 -2.76
CA GLN A 222 -5.62 4.44 -3.54
C GLN A 222 -5.58 4.07 -5.03
N ARG A 223 -6.50 3.21 -5.44
CA ARG A 223 -6.58 2.69 -6.80
C ARG A 223 -7.18 3.73 -7.75
N THR A 224 -6.35 4.32 -8.62
CA THR A 224 -6.77 5.43 -9.50
C THR A 224 -7.37 5.00 -10.86
N ASP A 225 -7.21 3.75 -11.26
CA ASP A 225 -7.73 3.18 -12.52
C ASP A 225 -9.19 2.72 -12.37
N VAL A 226 -10.12 3.67 -12.39
CA VAL A 226 -11.56 3.42 -12.16
C VAL A 226 -12.19 2.47 -13.19
N ASP A 227 -11.63 2.37 -14.39
CA ASP A 227 -12.10 1.41 -15.41
C ASP A 227 -11.88 -0.05 -15.04
N ALA A 228 -10.92 -0.33 -14.17
CA ALA A 228 -10.68 -1.68 -13.69
C ALA A 228 -11.50 -2.03 -12.45
N TRP A 229 -12.26 -1.08 -11.91
CA TRP A 229 -13.15 -1.34 -10.78
C TRP A 229 -14.35 -2.17 -11.24
N PRO A 230 -14.81 -3.13 -10.41
CA PRO A 230 -16.06 -3.83 -10.64
C PRO A 230 -17.23 -2.86 -10.85
N ILE A 231 -18.19 -3.24 -11.68
CA ILE A 231 -19.33 -2.39 -12.06
C ILE A 231 -20.10 -1.92 -10.81
N SER A 232 -20.28 -2.80 -9.82
CA SER A 232 -20.97 -2.49 -8.56
C SER A 232 -20.24 -1.43 -7.72
N ALA A 233 -18.91 -1.50 -7.65
CA ALA A 233 -18.07 -0.52 -6.97
C ALA A 233 -18.09 0.83 -7.73
N ARG A 234 -18.01 0.79 -9.07
CA ARG A 234 -18.10 2.00 -9.91
C ARG A 234 -19.44 2.70 -9.76
N GLN A 235 -20.55 1.95 -9.72
CA GLN A 235 -21.88 2.51 -9.46
C GLN A 235 -21.96 3.17 -8.08
N SER A 236 -21.31 2.59 -7.06
CA SER A 236 -21.24 3.18 -5.73
C SER A 236 -20.46 4.51 -5.75
N LEU A 237 -19.36 4.58 -6.52
CA LEU A 237 -18.60 5.81 -6.74
C LEU A 237 -19.43 6.89 -7.45
N VAL A 238 -20.18 6.52 -8.50
CA VAL A 238 -21.07 7.46 -9.20
C VAL A 238 -22.10 8.06 -8.26
N ILE A 239 -22.74 7.25 -7.43
CA ILE A 239 -23.74 7.75 -6.46
C ILE A 239 -23.08 8.61 -5.39
N ASN A 240 -21.89 8.23 -4.91
CA ASN A 240 -21.17 9.01 -3.90
C ASN A 240 -20.71 10.37 -4.44
N LEU A 241 -20.19 10.39 -5.65
CA LEU A 241 -19.81 11.63 -6.31
C LEU A 241 -21.03 12.52 -6.57
N ALA A 242 -22.15 11.96 -7.04
CA ALA A 242 -23.40 12.70 -7.19
C ALA A 242 -23.89 13.29 -5.86
N ARG A 243 -23.77 12.53 -4.75
CA ARG A 243 -24.10 12.99 -3.39
C ARG A 243 -23.27 14.22 -3.00
N MET A 244 -21.95 14.20 -3.23
CA MET A 244 -21.07 15.33 -2.93
C MET A 244 -21.34 16.55 -3.84
N LEU A 245 -21.70 16.31 -5.10
CA LEU A 245 -22.02 17.36 -6.07
C LEU A 245 -23.40 18.00 -5.83
N ALA A 246 -24.34 17.29 -5.22
CA ALA A 246 -25.73 17.72 -5.10
C ALA A 246 -25.90 19.09 -4.42
N PRO A 247 -25.24 19.42 -3.30
CA PRO A 247 -25.36 20.76 -2.68
C PRO A 247 -24.89 21.88 -3.61
N ALA A 248 -23.79 21.68 -4.35
CA ALA A 248 -23.23 22.69 -5.24
C ALA A 248 -24.09 22.93 -6.50
N ILE A 249 -24.69 21.88 -7.04
CA ILE A 249 -25.43 21.93 -8.31
C ILE A 249 -26.93 22.23 -8.09
N LYS A 250 -27.55 21.56 -7.11
CA LYS A 250 -28.99 21.69 -6.86
C LYS A 250 -29.34 22.73 -5.81
N GLN A 251 -28.37 23.15 -4.99
CA GLN A 251 -28.61 24.00 -3.83
C GLN A 251 -29.73 23.43 -2.93
N ASN A 252 -29.83 22.09 -2.88
CA ASN A 252 -30.84 21.36 -2.15
C ASN A 252 -30.18 20.18 -1.41
N GLU A 253 -30.23 20.23 -0.09
CA GLU A 253 -29.68 19.20 0.79
C GLU A 253 -30.47 17.89 0.72
N GLU A 254 -31.77 17.94 0.43
CA GLU A 254 -32.63 16.74 0.32
C GLU A 254 -32.15 15.81 -0.80
N ALA A 255 -31.66 16.36 -1.91
CA ALA A 255 -31.08 15.57 -3.00
C ALA A 255 -29.84 14.79 -2.52
N SER A 256 -29.00 15.42 -1.70
CA SER A 256 -27.82 14.76 -1.11
C SER A 256 -28.24 13.65 -0.14
N LEU A 257 -29.22 13.90 0.74
CA LEU A 257 -29.72 12.92 1.70
C LEU A 257 -30.39 11.71 1.01
N ASN A 258 -31.13 11.94 -0.08
CA ASN A 258 -31.72 10.86 -0.87
C ASN A 258 -30.65 9.99 -1.55
N LEU A 259 -29.60 10.60 -2.10
CA LEU A 259 -28.46 9.88 -2.68
C LEU A 259 -27.65 9.14 -1.61
N GLN A 260 -27.51 9.72 -0.40
CA GLN A 260 -26.90 9.04 0.73
C GLN A 260 -27.69 7.79 1.13
N THR A 261 -29.03 7.89 1.18
CA THR A 261 -29.91 6.75 1.45
C THR A 261 -29.84 5.69 0.34
N MET A 262 -29.67 6.11 -0.91
CA MET A 262 -29.44 5.19 -2.04
C MET A 262 -28.08 4.46 -1.89
N LEU A 263 -27.02 5.17 -1.49
CA LEU A 263 -25.68 4.62 -1.35
C LEU A 263 -25.57 3.63 -0.18
N TYR A 264 -25.94 4.07 1.02
CA TYR A 264 -25.76 3.30 2.26
C TYR A 264 -26.97 2.44 2.62
N GLY A 265 -28.13 2.73 2.04
CA GLY A 265 -29.39 2.08 2.39
C GLY A 265 -30.15 2.85 3.46
N GLY A 266 -31.43 2.53 3.57
CA GLY A 266 -32.31 3.00 4.63
C GLY A 266 -32.86 1.84 5.47
N PRO A 267 -33.80 2.10 6.39
CA PRO A 267 -34.35 1.07 7.27
C PRO A 267 -35.00 -0.14 6.56
N LYS A 268 -35.37 0.01 5.27
CA LYS A 268 -36.05 -1.00 4.46
C LYS A 268 -35.43 -1.23 3.09
N THR A 269 -34.27 -0.62 2.80
CA THR A 269 -33.65 -0.65 1.48
C THR A 269 -32.17 -0.95 1.61
N THR A 270 -31.69 -1.93 0.84
CA THR A 270 -30.26 -2.23 0.74
C THR A 270 -29.58 -1.17 -0.11
N GLY A 271 -28.55 -0.53 0.43
CA GLY A 271 -27.74 0.44 -0.32
C GLY A 271 -26.87 -0.23 -1.38
N TYR A 272 -26.51 0.54 -2.41
CA TYR A 272 -25.60 0.07 -3.47
C TYR A 272 -24.25 -0.38 -2.91
N ILE A 273 -23.74 0.28 -1.86
CA ILE A 273 -22.46 -0.09 -1.28
C ILE A 273 -22.52 -1.46 -0.58
N ALA A 274 -23.64 -1.80 0.05
CA ALA A 274 -23.84 -3.11 0.69
C ALA A 274 -23.92 -4.24 -0.35
N LEU A 275 -24.57 -3.97 -1.48
CA LEU A 275 -24.61 -4.87 -2.63
C LEU A 275 -23.20 -5.08 -3.22
N ALA A 276 -22.45 -4.00 -3.43
CA ALA A 276 -21.08 -4.05 -3.92
C ALA A 276 -20.17 -4.86 -2.99
N ARG A 277 -20.24 -4.63 -1.67
CA ARG A 277 -19.54 -5.43 -0.65
C ARG A 277 -19.89 -6.91 -0.71
N THR A 278 -21.16 -7.22 -0.93
CA THR A 278 -21.62 -8.62 -1.01
C THR A 278 -21.06 -9.32 -2.24
N ILE A 279 -21.05 -8.64 -3.39
CA ILE A 279 -20.48 -9.16 -4.64
C ILE A 279 -18.97 -9.37 -4.47
N ASP A 280 -18.23 -8.37 -3.97
CA ASP A 280 -16.79 -8.48 -3.74
C ASP A 280 -16.45 -9.63 -2.77
N ALA A 281 -17.24 -9.82 -1.71
CA ALA A 281 -17.09 -10.94 -0.80
C ALA A 281 -17.34 -12.32 -1.46
N GLN A 282 -18.18 -12.40 -2.49
CA GLN A 282 -18.46 -13.63 -3.25
C GLN A 282 -17.35 -13.97 -4.26
N GLU A 283 -16.62 -12.97 -4.77
CA GLU A 283 -15.51 -13.17 -5.70
C GLU A 283 -14.31 -13.90 -5.06
N GLY A 284 -14.31 -14.01 -3.73
CA GLY A 284 -13.59 -15.04 -2.98
C GLY A 284 -12.45 -14.50 -2.11
N GLY A 285 -12.48 -14.87 -0.82
CA GLY A 285 -11.28 -14.98 0.02
C GLY A 285 -10.61 -16.36 -0.17
N PRO A 286 -9.52 -16.68 0.55
CA PRO A 286 -8.89 -18.00 0.49
C PRO A 286 -9.93 -19.09 0.80
N MET A 287 -10.35 -19.85 -0.21
CA MET A 287 -11.16 -21.04 0.01
C MET A 287 -10.26 -22.13 0.58
N SER A 288 -10.35 -22.38 1.89
CA SER A 288 -9.84 -23.64 2.42
C SER A 288 -10.65 -24.78 1.79
N VAL A 289 -10.05 -25.53 0.87
CA VAL A 289 -10.62 -26.80 0.42
C VAL A 289 -10.51 -27.76 1.60
N THR A 290 -11.44 -27.68 2.54
CA THR A 290 -11.50 -28.65 3.62
C THR A 290 -11.77 -30.03 3.01
N THR A 291 -11.07 -31.05 3.50
CA THR A 291 -11.13 -32.46 3.04
C THR A 291 -12.57 -32.99 2.93
N ARG A 292 -13.50 -32.34 3.65
CA ARG A 292 -14.93 -32.62 3.62
C ARG A 292 -15.55 -32.43 2.22
N THR A 293 -15.16 -31.40 1.47
CA THR A 293 -15.68 -31.12 0.10
C THR A 293 -15.19 -32.15 -0.92
N LEU A 294 -13.97 -32.69 -0.75
CA LEU A 294 -13.44 -33.80 -1.53
C LEU A 294 -14.13 -35.15 -1.21
N LEU A 295 -14.59 -35.32 0.04
CA LEU A 295 -15.34 -36.51 0.45
C LEU A 295 -16.80 -36.49 -0.03
N THR A 296 -17.47 -35.34 -0.05
CA THR A 296 -18.83 -35.20 -0.62
C THR A 296 -18.84 -35.36 -2.14
N SER A 297 -17.84 -34.84 -2.87
CA SER A 297 -17.73 -35.04 -4.33
C SER A 297 -17.40 -36.49 -4.72
N ARG A 298 -16.69 -37.22 -3.87
CA ARG A 298 -16.47 -38.68 -4.04
C ARG A 298 -17.71 -39.51 -3.72
N ARG A 299 -18.53 -39.11 -2.74
CA ARG A 299 -19.79 -39.81 -2.42
C ARG A 299 -20.86 -39.62 -3.49
N SER A 300 -20.92 -38.47 -4.17
CA SER A 300 -21.88 -38.25 -5.26
C SER A 300 -21.55 -39.01 -6.54
N ARG A 301 -20.31 -39.50 -6.73
CA ARG A 301 -19.91 -40.34 -7.87
C ARG A 301 -20.04 -41.85 -7.66
N ARG A 302 -20.37 -42.32 -6.45
CA ARG A 302 -20.44 -43.77 -6.13
C ARG A 302 -21.87 -44.31 -6.00
N GLY A 303 -22.83 -43.70 -6.69
CA GLY A 303 -24.24 -44.05 -6.62
C GLY A 303 -24.92 -44.09 -7.98
N TYR A 304 -24.29 -44.65 -9.02
CA TYR A 304 -24.94 -45.03 -10.28
C TYR A 304 -24.12 -46.13 -10.96
N TYR A 305 -24.17 -47.36 -10.43
CA TYR A 305 -24.01 -48.59 -11.22
C TYR A 305 -24.78 -49.69 -10.48
N SER A 306 -25.92 -50.06 -11.07
CA SER A 306 -26.54 -51.38 -10.97
C SER A 306 -25.59 -52.46 -11.46
#